data_AF-A0A934KY91-F1
#
_entry.id   AF-A0A934KY91-F1
#
_cell.length_a   1.000
_cell.length_b   1.000
_cell.length_c   1.000
_cell.angle_alpha   90.00
_cell.angle_beta   90.00
_cell.angle_gamma   90.00
#
_symmetry.space_group_name_H-M   'P 1'
#
loop_
_entity.id
_entity.type
_entity.pdbx_description
1 polymer ?
#
loop_
_entity_poly.entity_id
_entity_poly.type
_entity_poly.pdbx_seq_one_letter_code
_entity_poly.pdbx_strand_id
1 'polypeptide(L)'
;YQYGVQDQYAGLDFAQNEARDGYATNGEYRVLLPDGRTQIVTYTVQDGYSGYVADVRYEGEAKYAPYEPKAAYKPAPKYTPAPAYKP
;
A
#
# COMPACT_ATOMS: atom_id res chain seq x y z
N TYR A 1 -18.82 11.67 6.03
CA TYR A 1 -18.97 10.36 5.37
C TYR A 1 -18.15 9.34 6.11
N GLN A 2 -18.66 8.11 6.25
CA GLN A 2 -17.93 7.02 6.92
C GLN A 2 -18.01 5.77 6.05
N TYR A 3 -16.87 5.22 5.64
CA TYR A 3 -16.81 3.88 5.07
C TYR A 3 -15.76 3.04 5.81
N GLY A 4 -16.11 1.78 6.06
CA GLY A 4 -15.24 0.78 6.67
C GLY A 4 -15.24 -0.46 5.79
N VAL A 5 -14.08 -0.82 5.24
CA VAL A 5 -13.87 -2.16 4.66
C VAL A 5 -13.03 -2.93 5.67
N GLN A 6 -13.64 -3.98 6.21
CA GLN A 6 -12.98 -4.94 7.08
C GLN A 6 -12.78 -6.24 6.30
N ASP A 7 -11.60 -6.42 5.69
CA ASP A 7 -11.24 -7.70 5.11
C ASP A 7 -10.24 -8.42 6.03
N GLN A 8 -10.77 -9.26 6.92
CA GLN A 8 -9.98 -10.08 7.84
C GLN A 8 -9.09 -11.10 7.12
N TYR A 9 -9.39 -11.44 5.86
CA TYR A 9 -8.62 -12.39 5.05
C TYR A 9 -7.41 -11.71 4.38
N ALA A 10 -7.57 -10.43 3.97
CA ALA A 10 -6.49 -9.61 3.41
C ALA A 10 -5.74 -8.78 4.47
N GLY A 11 -6.23 -8.74 5.72
CA GLY A 11 -5.75 -7.86 6.78
C GLY A 11 -6.08 -6.39 6.51
N LEU A 12 -6.95 -6.07 5.55
CA LEU A 12 -7.18 -4.71 5.12
C LEU A 12 -8.30 -4.09 5.96
N ASP A 13 -7.91 -3.32 6.98
CA ASP A 13 -8.80 -2.44 7.74
C ASP A 13 -8.72 -1.02 7.17
N PHE A 14 -9.60 -0.70 6.21
CA PHE A 14 -9.76 0.66 5.70
C PHE A 14 -10.95 1.32 6.36
N ALA A 15 -10.71 2.21 7.31
CA ALA A 15 -11.75 3.08 7.86
C ALA A 15 -11.44 4.51 7.44
N GLN A 16 -12.32 5.14 6.66
CA GLN A 16 -12.28 6.59 6.40
C GLN A 16 -13.42 7.25 7.12
N ASN A 17 -13.11 8.26 7.94
CA ASN A 17 -14.09 9.17 8.49
C ASN A 17 -13.74 10.58 8.03
N GLU A 18 -14.69 11.27 7.38
CA GLU A 18 -14.53 12.65 6.92
C GLU A 18 -15.65 13.52 7.49
N ALA A 19 -15.26 14.59 8.15
CA ALA A 19 -16.11 15.69 8.58
C ALA A 19 -15.74 16.95 7.78
N ARG A 20 -16.77 17.71 7.40
CA ARG A 20 -16.60 18.96 6.65
C ARG A 20 -17.47 20.04 7.27
N ASP A 21 -16.86 21.19 7.56
CA ASP A 21 -17.54 22.40 8.02
C ASP A 21 -17.08 23.58 7.16
N GLY A 22 -17.91 23.98 6.20
CA GLY A 22 -17.56 24.99 5.19
C GLY A 22 -16.37 24.57 4.31
N TYR A 23 -15.26 25.30 4.44
CA TYR A 23 -13.98 24.99 3.78
C TYR A 23 -13.09 24.05 4.61
N ALA A 24 -13.37 23.90 5.91
CA ALA A 24 -12.61 22.99 6.76
C ALA A 24 -13.00 21.55 6.45
N THR A 25 -12.02 20.70 6.20
CA THR A 25 -12.20 19.26 5.98
C THR A 25 -11.18 18.52 6.82
N ASN A 26 -11.63 17.60 7.65
CA ASN A 26 -10.76 16.76 8.44
C ASN A 26 -11.20 15.31 8.37
N GLY A 27 -10.23 14.41 8.40
CA GLY A 27 -10.52 13.00 8.39
C GLY A 27 -9.36 12.15 8.87
N GLU A 28 -9.65 10.88 9.07
CA GLU A 28 -8.64 9.86 9.38
C GLU A 28 -8.84 8.70 8.41
N TYR A 29 -7.74 8.14 7.90
CA TYR A 29 -7.74 6.84 7.26
C TYR A 29 -6.73 5.90 7.91
N ARG A 30 -7.03 4.60 7.87
CA ARG A 30 -6.20 3.51 8.42
C ARG A 30 -5.87 2.51 7.32
N VAL A 31 -4.65 1.97 7.35
CA VAL A 31 -4.14 0.98 6.40
C VAL A 31 -3.28 -0.03 7.15
N LEU A 32 -3.58 -1.32 7.04
CA LEU A 32 -2.66 -2.35 7.52
C LEU A 32 -1.53 -2.57 6.51
N LEU A 33 -0.30 -2.53 6.99
CA LEU A 33 0.90 -2.78 6.21
C LEU A 33 1.25 -4.27 6.20
N PRO A 34 1.94 -4.76 5.14
CA PRO A 34 2.39 -6.15 5.06
C PRO A 34 3.35 -6.58 6.18
N ASP A 35 3.98 -5.62 6.86
CA ASP A 35 4.85 -5.87 8.00
C ASP A 35 4.09 -6.01 9.33
N GLY A 36 2.76 -5.96 9.29
CA GLY A 36 1.87 -6.10 10.45
C GLY A 36 1.60 -4.80 11.21
N ARG A 37 2.18 -3.66 10.81
CA ARG A 37 1.85 -2.35 11.39
C ARG A 37 0.59 -1.79 10.78
N THR A 38 -0.14 -0.96 11.54
CA THR A 38 -1.21 -0.12 10.99
C THR A 38 -0.68 1.29 10.80
N GLN A 39 -0.72 1.79 9.57
CA GLN A 39 -0.54 3.21 9.29
C GLN A 39 -1.86 3.92 9.52
N ILE A 40 -1.83 4.98 10.34
CA ILE A 40 -2.97 5.84 10.59
C ILE A 40 -2.58 7.23 10.10
N VAL A 41 -3.39 7.78 9.21
CA VAL A 41 -3.16 9.12 8.65
C VAL A 41 -4.34 9.99 9.01
N THR A 42 -4.07 11.02 9.81
CA THR A 42 -5.03 12.08 10.11
C THR A 42 -4.74 13.26 9.21
N TYR A 43 -5.74 13.72 8.47
CA TYR A 43 -5.59 14.87 7.59
C TYR A 43 -6.54 15.98 7.96
N THR A 44 -6.07 17.22 7.81
CA THR A 44 -6.84 18.43 8.08
C THR A 44 -6.53 19.49 7.01
N VAL A 45 -7.60 20.09 6.52
CA VAL A 45 -7.64 21.31 5.70
C VAL A 45 -8.46 22.29 6.53
N GLN A 46 -7.92 23.45 6.92
CA GLN A 46 -8.62 24.38 7.80
C GLN A 46 -9.50 25.39 7.03
N ASP A 47 -9.06 25.80 5.84
CA ASP A 47 -9.71 26.74 4.94
C ASP A 47 -9.21 26.55 3.48
N GLY A 48 -9.73 27.34 2.55
CA GLY A 48 -9.40 27.25 1.11
C GLY A 48 -7.98 27.68 0.72
N TYR A 49 -7.19 28.19 1.67
CA TYR A 49 -5.81 28.68 1.48
C TYR A 49 -4.80 27.89 2.32
N SER A 50 -5.22 27.38 3.49
CA SER A 50 -4.46 26.46 4.30
C SER A 50 -4.36 25.14 3.53
N GLY A 51 -3.17 24.81 3.05
CA GLY A 51 -2.94 23.57 2.31
C GLY A 51 -3.31 22.32 3.10
N TYR A 52 -3.21 21.17 2.44
CA TYR A 52 -3.45 19.87 3.06
C TYR A 52 -2.34 19.55 4.08
N VAL A 53 -2.71 19.38 5.35
CA VAL A 53 -1.81 18.93 6.43
C VAL A 53 -2.17 17.50 6.80
N ALA A 54 -1.19 16.61 6.85
CA ALA A 54 -1.39 15.22 7.25
C ALA A 54 -0.35 14.77 8.28
N ASP A 55 -0.85 14.19 9.37
CA ASP A 55 -0.09 13.53 10.40
C ASP A 55 -0.15 12.01 10.18
N VAL A 56 1.02 11.41 9.97
CA VAL A 56 1.16 9.97 9.71
C VAL A 56 1.78 9.31 10.93
N ARG A 57 1.04 8.38 11.55
CA ARG A 57 1.52 7.56 12.67
C ARG A 57 1.44 6.07 12.33
N TYR A 58 2.25 5.28 13.03
CA TYR A 58 2.27 3.83 12.88
C TYR A 58 2.02 3.18 14.24
N GLU A 59 1.12 2.21 14.27
CA GLU A 59 0.84 1.38 15.44
C GLU A 59 1.24 -0.08 15.18
N GLY A 60 1.80 -0.76 16.18
CA GLY A 60 2.29 -2.12 16.08
C GLY A 60 3.81 -2.25 15.87
N GLU A 61 4.27 -3.49 15.70
CA GLU A 61 5.69 -3.81 15.50
C GLU A 61 5.96 -4.20 14.05
N ALA A 62 7.03 -3.65 13.46
CA ALA A 62 7.43 -4.01 12.11
C ALA A 62 8.01 -5.43 12.09
N LYS A 63 7.37 -6.34 11.37
CA LYS A 63 7.88 -7.68 11.10
C LYS A 63 8.41 -7.74 9.67
N TYR A 64 9.72 -7.88 9.56
CA TYR A 64 10.39 -8.05 8.27
C TYR A 64 10.51 -9.54 7.97
N ALA A 65 10.07 -9.96 6.78
CA ALA A 65 10.44 -11.27 6.27
C ALA A 65 11.97 -11.34 6.13
N PRO A 66 12.61 -12.47 6.45
CA PRO A 66 14.01 -12.69 6.15
C PRO A 66 14.27 -12.37 4.67
N TYR A 67 15.36 -11.64 4.39
CA TYR A 67 15.76 -11.38 3.02
C TYR A 67 16.10 -12.71 2.33
N GLU A 68 15.23 -13.17 1.43
CA GLU A 68 15.53 -14.24 0.51
C GLU A 68 16.08 -13.64 -0.80
N PRO A 69 17.36 -13.86 -1.13
CA PRO A 69 17.86 -13.43 -2.42
C PRO A 69 17.08 -14.14 -3.52
N LYS A 70 16.40 -13.35 -4.38
CA LYS A 70 15.75 -13.90 -5.58
C LYS A 70 16.80 -14.66 -6.38
N ALA A 71 16.47 -15.90 -6.76
CA ALA A 71 17.36 -16.74 -7.55
C ALA A 71 17.90 -15.96 -8.75
N ALA A 72 19.22 -15.97 -8.92
CA ALA A 72 19.89 -15.32 -10.03
C ALA A 72 19.25 -15.79 -11.34
N TYR A 73 18.96 -14.84 -12.24
CA TYR A 73 18.37 -15.09 -13.55
C TYR A 73 19.16 -16.19 -14.26
N LYS A 74 18.52 -17.33 -14.53
CA LYS A 74 19.08 -18.36 -15.40
C LYS A 74 18.82 -17.92 -16.85
N PRO A 75 19.86 -17.73 -17.67
CA PRO A 75 19.66 -17.39 -19.07
C PRO A 75 18.87 -18.50 -19.77
N ALA A 76 17.91 -18.10 -20.60
CA ALA A 76 17.14 -19.02 -21.41
C ALA A 76 18.07 -19.91 -22.27
N PRO A 77 17.73 -21.19 -22.49
CA PRO A 77 18.50 -22.06 -23.37
C PRO A 77 18.55 -21.45 -24.77
N LYS A 78 19.76 -21.33 -25.33
CA LYS A 78 19.94 -20.88 -26.71
C LYS A 78 19.36 -21.94 -27.64
N TYR A 79 18.29 -21.58 -28.37
CA TYR A 79 17.72 -22.43 -29.40
C TYR A 79 18.71 -22.57 -30.55
N THR A 80 19.19 -23.80 -30.80
CA THR A 80 19.89 -24.12 -32.04
C THR A 80 18.84 -24.58 -33.07
N PRO A 81 18.77 -23.95 -34.25
CA PRO A 81 17.84 -24.39 -35.29
C PRO A 81 18.14 -25.83 -35.71
N ALA A 82 17.09 -26.62 -35.93
CA ALA A 82 17.21 -27.99 -36.43
C ALA A 82 17.96 -27.99 -37.78
N PRO A 83 18.85 -28.97 -38.04
CA PRO A 83 19.58 -29.03 -39.28
C PRO A 83 18.60 -29.17 -40.46
N ALA A 84 18.70 -28.26 -41.42
CA ALA A 84 17.92 -28.31 -42.64
C ALA A 84 18.34 -29.55 -43.45
N TYR A 85 17.39 -30.47 -43.67
CA TYR A 85 17.60 -31.60 -44.57
C TYR A 85 17.68 -31.07 -46.01
N LYS A 86 18.78 -31.36 -46.71
CA LYS A 86 18.91 -31.03 -48.13
C LYS A 86 18.18 -32.10 -48.97
N PRO A 87 17.58 -31.73 -50.11
CA PRO A 87 16.86 -32.64 -50.99
C PRO A 87 17.76 -33.73 -51.57
#